data_AF-A0A1I5FLF6-F1
#
_entry.id   AF-A0A1I5FLF6-F1
#
_cell.length_a   1.000
_cell.length_b   1.000
_cell.length_c   1.000
_cell.angle_alpha   90.00
_cell.angle_beta   90.00
_cell.angle_gamma   90.00
#
_symmetry.space_group_name_H-M   'P 1'
#
loop_
_entity.id
_entity.type
_entity.pdbx_description
1 polymer ?
#
loop_
_entity_poly.entity_id
_entity_poly.type
_entity_poly.pdbx_seq_one_letter_code
_entity_poly.pdbx_strand_id
1 'polypeptide(L)'
;MSKRRNRTRTQPVPQPDNMTSGAASEAFTFGDPIPVLDRRELLDYVECVINDRWYEPPVSVDGLARTFRAAVHHSSPISVKCNILASTFIPHPLLSQQAFSRFALDYLIFGNAYLEKRTSRLGNVLKLEPSLAKFTRRGLDLETYWYAHYGISTEPYEFEKGSVFHLMEPDINQEIYGLPGYLSAIPSALLNESATLFRRKYYLNGSHAGFIMYMTDPAQSQQDVDNIRGAMKSAKGPGNFRNLFMYSPNGKKDGIQIIPLSEVAAKDEFLNIKNVSRDDMLAVHRVPPQLMGIMPSNVGGFGDVEKASKVFVRNELIPLQKRFEELNEWVGDDIIKFNKYILD
;
A
#
# COMPACT_ATOMS: atom_id res chain seq x y z
N MET A 1 -78.99 -4.94 42.22
CA MET A 1 -78.94 -3.48 41.95
C MET A 1 -77.48 -3.08 41.84
N SER A 2 -76.94 -2.79 40.65
CA SER A 2 -76.77 -1.42 40.15
C SER A 2 -76.47 -1.46 38.64
N LYS A 3 -76.87 -0.41 37.92
CA LYS A 3 -77.11 -0.33 36.48
C LYS A 3 -75.94 0.27 35.67
N ARG A 4 -75.81 -0.21 34.41
CA ARG A 4 -75.49 0.50 33.14
C ARG A 4 -74.17 1.31 33.02
N ARG A 5 -73.40 1.02 31.94
CA ARG A 5 -73.52 1.73 30.64
C ARG A 5 -72.62 1.12 29.54
N ASN A 6 -73.22 0.79 28.40
CA ASN A 6 -72.56 0.52 27.12
C ASN A 6 -71.82 1.76 26.61
N ARG A 7 -70.62 1.56 26.06
CA ARG A 7 -70.00 2.47 25.08
C ARG A 7 -69.44 1.66 23.91
N THR A 8 -70.20 1.66 22.83
CA THR A 8 -69.80 1.27 21.49
C THR A 8 -68.69 2.20 21.01
N ARG A 9 -67.54 1.65 20.57
CA ARG A 9 -66.50 2.41 19.86
C ARG A 9 -66.37 1.80 18.47
N THR A 10 -66.89 2.54 17.50
CA THR A 10 -66.82 2.30 16.06
C THR A 10 -65.37 2.20 15.58
N GLN A 11 -65.05 1.17 14.81
CA GLN A 11 -63.80 1.06 14.07
C GLN A 11 -63.84 2.00 12.86
N PRO A 12 -62.80 2.80 12.59
CA PRO A 12 -62.71 3.54 11.35
C PRO A 12 -62.27 2.61 10.21
N VAL A 13 -63.03 2.65 9.11
CA VAL A 13 -62.71 2.04 7.81
C VAL A 13 -61.48 2.74 7.21
N PRO A 14 -60.47 2.03 6.66
CA PRO A 14 -59.39 2.69 5.94
C PRO A 14 -59.91 3.24 4.61
N GLN A 15 -59.78 4.56 4.41
CA GLN A 15 -59.89 5.18 3.09
C GLN A 15 -58.67 4.80 2.24
N PRO A 16 -58.81 4.63 0.92
CA PRO A 16 -57.67 4.37 0.04
C PRO A 16 -56.83 5.65 -0.07
N ASP A 17 -55.56 5.56 0.33
CA ASP A 17 -54.58 6.61 0.09
C ASP A 17 -54.38 6.80 -1.41
N ASN A 18 -54.71 8.00 -1.88
CA ASN A 18 -54.37 8.46 -3.22
C ASN A 18 -52.85 8.42 -3.38
N MET A 19 -52.36 7.55 -4.28
CA MET A 19 -51.00 7.62 -4.79
C MET A 19 -50.78 8.96 -5.50
N THR A 20 -50.24 9.93 -4.77
CA THR A 20 -49.51 11.04 -5.38
C THR A 20 -48.08 10.55 -5.58
N SER A 21 -47.71 10.32 -6.82
CA SER A 21 -46.34 10.06 -7.26
C SER A 21 -45.49 11.32 -7.05
N GLY A 22 -45.12 11.59 -5.79
CA GLY A 22 -44.09 12.54 -5.44
C GLY A 22 -42.74 12.00 -5.88
N ALA A 23 -41.97 12.81 -6.61
CA ALA A 23 -40.60 12.50 -6.98
C ALA A 23 -39.80 12.11 -5.73
N ALA A 24 -39.32 10.87 -5.67
CA ALA A 24 -38.47 10.38 -4.60
C ALA A 24 -37.12 11.10 -4.68
N SER A 25 -36.91 12.05 -3.77
CA SER A 25 -35.59 12.63 -3.51
C SER A 25 -34.77 11.61 -2.71
N GLU A 26 -33.95 10.81 -3.39
CA GLU A 26 -32.94 9.98 -2.72
C GLU A 26 -31.75 10.88 -2.31
N ALA A 27 -31.65 11.19 -1.01
CA ALA A 27 -30.49 11.84 -0.45
C ALA A 27 -29.44 10.78 -0.07
N PHE A 28 -28.29 10.81 -0.74
CA PHE A 28 -27.15 9.96 -0.39
C PHE A 28 -26.35 10.63 0.74
N THR A 29 -26.41 10.05 1.94
CA THR A 29 -25.52 10.45 3.04
C THR A 29 -24.14 9.86 2.79
N PHE A 30 -23.12 10.72 2.66
CA PHE A 30 -21.74 10.27 2.76
C PHE A 30 -21.53 9.82 4.22
N GLY A 31 -21.18 8.55 4.42
CA GLY A 31 -20.92 8.01 5.75
C GLY A 31 -19.86 8.83 6.49
N ASP A 32 -19.92 8.81 7.82
CA ASP A 32 -19.03 9.60 8.67
C ASP A 32 -17.55 9.35 8.32
N PRO A 33 -16.70 10.39 8.36
CA PRO A 33 -15.27 10.22 8.14
C PRO A 33 -14.72 9.23 9.16
N ILE A 34 -14.23 8.08 8.69
CA ILE A 34 -13.60 7.09 9.56
C ILE A 34 -12.32 7.73 10.11
N PRO A 35 -12.21 7.94 11.44
CA PRO A 35 -11.02 8.54 12.03
C PRO A 35 -9.81 7.65 11.74
N VAL A 36 -8.77 8.21 11.12
CA VAL A 36 -7.51 7.51 10.83
C VAL A 36 -6.77 7.12 12.12
N LEU A 37 -7.10 7.79 13.23
CA LEU A 37 -6.57 7.50 14.57
C LEU A 37 -6.96 6.10 15.07
N ASP A 38 -8.13 5.58 14.69
CA ASP A 38 -8.63 4.26 15.14
C ASP A 38 -7.82 3.07 14.57
N ARG A 39 -6.95 3.32 13.58
CA ARG A 39 -6.02 2.32 13.01
C ARG A 39 -4.57 2.48 13.47
N ARG A 40 -4.22 3.58 14.15
CA ARG A 40 -2.89 3.73 14.75
C ARG A 40 -2.77 2.92 16.05
N GLU A 41 -3.84 2.85 16.84
CA GLU A 41 -3.90 1.96 18.01
C GLU A 41 -3.75 0.48 17.63
N LEU A 42 -4.15 0.07 16.42
CA LEU A 42 -3.91 -1.27 15.89
C LEU A 42 -2.43 -1.61 15.68
N LEU A 43 -1.56 -0.61 15.46
CA LEU A 43 -0.12 -0.81 15.33
C LEU A 43 0.62 -0.85 16.68
N ASP A 44 0.03 -0.26 17.72
CA ASP A 44 0.59 -0.24 19.07
C ASP A 44 0.34 -1.56 19.84
N TYR A 45 -0.57 -2.41 19.36
CA TYR A 45 -0.88 -3.73 19.94
C TYR A 45 -0.34 -4.92 19.13
N VAL A 46 0.64 -4.69 18.26
CA VAL A 46 1.08 -5.72 17.33
C VAL A 46 2.12 -6.64 17.95
N GLU A 47 1.65 -7.52 18.83
CA GLU A 47 2.39 -8.69 19.26
C GLU A 47 2.35 -9.75 18.16
N CYS A 48 3.42 -10.54 18.05
CA CYS A 48 3.45 -11.66 17.10
C CYS A 48 2.46 -12.74 17.55
N VAL A 49 1.49 -13.05 16.69
CA VAL A 49 0.49 -14.09 16.98
C VAL A 49 1.08 -15.47 16.70
N ILE A 50 0.77 -16.45 17.54
CA ILE A 50 1.16 -17.84 17.31
C ILE A 50 0.25 -18.48 16.27
N ASN A 51 0.85 -19.12 15.26
CA ASN A 51 0.19 -19.93 14.26
C ASN A 51 0.79 -21.34 14.26
N ASP A 52 0.17 -22.24 15.02
CA ASP A 52 0.56 -23.64 15.22
C ASP A 52 2.04 -23.83 15.61
N ARG A 53 2.95 -23.76 14.63
CA ARG A 53 4.39 -24.05 14.78
C ARG A 53 5.28 -22.81 14.83
N TRP A 54 4.78 -21.62 14.51
CA TRP A 54 5.59 -20.40 14.41
C TRP A 54 4.85 -19.14 14.82
N TYR A 55 5.60 -18.06 15.00
CA TYR A 55 5.08 -16.70 15.15
C TYR A 55 4.77 -16.10 13.78
N GLU A 56 3.59 -15.52 13.60
CA GLU A 56 3.29 -14.68 12.45
C GLU A 56 3.91 -13.28 12.62
N PRO A 57 4.48 -12.71 11.54
CA PRO A 57 5.00 -11.36 11.57
C PRO A 57 3.95 -10.34 12.02
N PRO A 58 4.36 -9.32 12.78
CA PRO A 58 3.44 -8.33 13.34
C PRO A 58 2.66 -7.60 12.24
N VAL A 59 3.32 -7.27 11.12
CA VAL A 59 2.69 -6.63 9.97
C VAL A 59 2.55 -7.59 8.79
N SER A 60 1.57 -7.33 7.93
CA SER A 60 1.36 -8.12 6.72
C SER A 60 2.56 -8.04 5.77
N VAL A 61 3.32 -9.13 5.66
CA VAL A 61 4.48 -9.24 4.76
C VAL A 61 4.06 -9.15 3.29
N ASP A 62 2.89 -9.67 2.94
CA ASP A 62 2.26 -9.46 1.63
C ASP A 62 1.92 -7.98 1.37
N GLY A 63 1.42 -7.28 2.40
CA GLY A 63 1.18 -5.84 2.37
C GLY A 63 2.45 -5.05 2.09
N LEU A 64 3.56 -5.38 2.76
CA LEU A 64 4.87 -4.78 2.52
C LEU A 64 5.36 -5.05 1.09
N ALA A 65 5.27 -6.29 0.62
CA ALA A 65 5.68 -6.68 -0.73
C ALA A 65 4.90 -5.95 -1.83
N ARG A 66 3.59 -5.71 -1.62
CA ARG A 66 2.77 -4.90 -2.52
C ARG A 66 3.13 -3.43 -2.46
N THR A 67 3.31 -2.89 -1.25
CA THR A 67 3.63 -1.48 -1.02
C THR A 67 4.95 -1.08 -1.66
N PHE A 68 5.94 -1.99 -1.70
CA PHE A 68 7.21 -1.77 -2.41
C PHE A 68 7.00 -1.26 -3.85
N ARG A 69 5.93 -1.68 -4.55
CA ARG A 69 5.63 -1.27 -5.94
C ARG A 69 4.56 -0.19 -6.05
N ALA A 70 4.03 0.32 -4.94
CA ALA A 70 2.91 1.26 -4.94
C ALA A 70 3.31 2.66 -5.45
N ALA A 71 4.53 3.12 -5.14
CA ALA A 71 4.99 4.45 -5.50
C ALA A 71 6.48 4.48 -5.90
N VAL A 72 6.80 5.25 -6.94
CA VAL A 72 8.17 5.39 -7.46
C VAL A 72 9.13 5.99 -6.42
N HIS A 73 8.65 6.94 -5.61
CA HIS A 73 9.43 7.58 -4.55
C HIS A 73 9.61 6.70 -3.31
N HIS A 74 8.99 5.52 -3.31
CA HIS A 74 9.19 4.49 -2.29
C HIS A 74 10.09 3.36 -2.82
N SER A 75 9.90 2.91 -4.07
CA SER A 75 10.68 1.84 -4.67
C SER A 75 12.11 2.25 -5.08
N SER A 76 12.25 3.41 -5.71
CA SER A 76 13.53 3.91 -6.24
C SER A 76 14.61 4.06 -5.15
N PRO A 77 14.33 4.65 -3.97
CA PRO A 77 15.31 4.74 -2.89
C PRO A 77 15.84 3.39 -2.43
N ILE A 78 14.96 2.39 -2.28
CA ILE A 78 15.32 1.02 -1.87
C ILE A 78 16.23 0.39 -2.94
N SER A 79 15.87 0.53 -4.22
CA SER A 79 16.69 0.01 -5.32
C SER A 79 18.08 0.65 -5.36
N VAL A 80 18.18 1.97 -5.17
CA VAL A 80 19.48 2.67 -5.16
C VAL A 80 20.34 2.22 -3.96
N LYS A 81 19.75 2.11 -2.76
CA LYS A 81 20.44 1.56 -1.58
C LYS A 81 20.98 0.16 -1.87
N CYS A 82 20.14 -0.72 -2.40
CA CYS A 82 20.54 -2.09 -2.76
C CYS A 82 21.66 -2.11 -3.81
N ASN A 83 21.58 -1.26 -4.83
CA ASN A 83 22.59 -1.21 -5.89
C ASN A 83 23.96 -0.74 -5.38
N ILE A 84 24.00 0.26 -4.49
CA ILE A 84 25.27 0.74 -3.93
C ILE A 84 25.85 -0.26 -2.92
N LEU A 85 24.99 -0.90 -2.12
CA LEU A 85 25.43 -2.00 -1.24
C LEU A 85 26.02 -3.15 -2.07
N ALA A 86 25.33 -3.54 -3.14
CA ALA A 86 25.81 -4.58 -4.05
C ALA A 86 27.11 -4.16 -4.73
N SER A 87 27.23 -2.93 -5.25
CA SER A 87 28.44 -2.49 -5.95
C SER A 87 29.67 -2.42 -5.04
N THR A 88 29.46 -2.21 -3.74
CA THR A 88 30.54 -2.20 -2.75
C THR A 88 30.83 -3.59 -2.18
N PHE A 89 29.91 -4.55 -2.24
CA PHE A 89 30.12 -5.91 -1.76
C PHE A 89 31.23 -6.63 -2.53
N ILE A 90 32.06 -7.38 -1.80
CA ILE A 90 33.12 -8.22 -2.35
C ILE A 90 32.59 -9.67 -2.42
N PRO A 91 32.35 -10.23 -3.63
CA PRO A 91 31.83 -11.58 -3.77
C PRO A 91 32.66 -12.63 -3.04
N HIS A 92 31.97 -13.56 -2.38
CA HIS A 92 32.58 -14.66 -1.64
C HIS A 92 32.19 -16.02 -2.26
N PRO A 93 33.05 -17.05 -2.25
CA PRO A 93 32.68 -18.38 -2.73
C PRO A 93 31.40 -18.96 -2.11
N LEU A 94 31.14 -18.62 -0.83
CA LEU A 94 29.94 -19.07 -0.11
C LEU A 94 28.71 -18.16 -0.33
N LEU A 95 28.89 -16.92 -0.76
CA LEU A 95 27.82 -15.93 -0.94
C LEU A 95 28.06 -15.11 -2.21
N SER A 96 27.29 -15.42 -3.25
CA SER A 96 27.43 -14.74 -4.55
C SER A 96 26.86 -13.31 -4.51
N GLN A 97 27.27 -12.50 -5.48
CA GLN A 97 26.74 -11.15 -5.70
C GLN A 97 25.20 -11.11 -5.75
N GLN A 98 24.61 -12.05 -6.49
CA GLN A 98 23.15 -12.15 -6.63
C GLN A 98 22.49 -12.54 -5.31
N ALA A 99 23.09 -13.48 -4.57
CA ALA A 99 22.58 -13.90 -3.28
C ALA A 99 22.60 -12.73 -2.27
N PHE A 100 23.71 -12.02 -2.19
CA PHE A 100 23.83 -10.81 -1.36
C PHE A 100 22.80 -9.74 -1.76
N SER A 101 22.60 -9.50 -3.06
CA SER A 101 21.62 -8.51 -3.54
C SER A 101 20.18 -8.88 -3.11
N ARG A 102 19.82 -10.18 -3.13
CA ARG A 102 18.51 -10.65 -2.64
C ARG A 102 18.38 -10.47 -1.14
N PHE A 103 19.42 -10.82 -0.39
CA PHE A 103 19.48 -10.67 1.06
C PHE A 103 19.33 -9.20 1.49
N ALA A 104 20.06 -8.29 0.84
CA ALA A 104 19.97 -6.86 1.11
C ALA A 104 18.60 -6.28 0.74
N LEU A 105 18.01 -6.72 -0.37
CA LEU A 105 16.68 -6.28 -0.79
C LEU A 105 15.60 -6.72 0.22
N ASP A 106 15.65 -7.97 0.67
CA ASP A 106 14.70 -8.50 1.65
C ASP A 106 14.79 -7.71 2.97
N TYR A 107 16.01 -7.42 3.45
CA TYR A 107 16.20 -6.60 4.65
C TYR A 107 15.58 -5.22 4.49
N LEU A 108 15.85 -4.55 3.36
CA LEU A 108 15.35 -3.20 3.11
C LEU A 108 13.83 -3.13 2.94
N ILE A 109 13.17 -4.19 2.45
CA ILE A 109 11.71 -4.22 2.28
C ILE A 109 10.99 -4.70 3.54
N PHE A 110 11.49 -5.75 4.18
CA PHE A 110 10.76 -6.44 5.23
C PHE A 110 11.26 -6.12 6.64
N GLY A 111 12.40 -5.43 6.78
CA GLY A 111 13.13 -5.35 8.06
C GLY A 111 13.65 -6.71 8.52
N ASN A 112 13.62 -7.72 7.64
CA ASN A 112 13.97 -9.10 7.93
C ASN A 112 14.65 -9.69 6.71
N ALA A 113 15.77 -10.38 6.90
CA ALA A 113 16.43 -11.13 5.85
C ALA A 113 17.04 -12.41 6.42
N TYR A 114 17.07 -13.47 5.61
CA TYR A 114 17.47 -14.79 6.08
C TYR A 114 18.50 -15.42 5.15
N LEU A 115 19.50 -16.08 5.75
CA LEU A 115 20.47 -16.92 5.03
C LEU A 115 20.48 -18.32 5.65
N GLU A 116 20.22 -19.34 4.82
CA GLU A 116 20.37 -20.74 5.16
C GLU A 116 21.82 -21.18 4.92
N LYS A 117 22.48 -21.67 5.96
CA LYS A 117 23.80 -22.29 5.92
C LYS A 117 23.66 -23.74 5.51
N ARG A 118 23.92 -24.02 4.23
CA ARG A 118 23.90 -25.38 3.69
C ARG A 118 25.23 -26.07 3.96
N THR A 119 25.18 -27.22 4.60
CA THR A 119 26.35 -28.00 4.99
C THR A 119 26.47 -29.29 4.18
N SER A 120 27.70 -29.76 4.03
CA SER A 120 27.97 -31.12 3.53
C SER A 120 27.72 -32.16 4.62
N ARG A 121 27.67 -33.44 4.27
CA ARG A 121 27.56 -34.55 5.25
C ARG A 121 28.70 -34.57 6.27
N LEU A 122 29.83 -33.92 5.98
CA LEU A 122 31.00 -33.79 6.85
C LEU A 122 30.97 -32.51 7.70
N GLY A 123 29.92 -31.68 7.61
CA GLY A 123 29.74 -30.46 8.41
C GLY A 123 30.31 -29.18 7.78
N ASN A 124 31.11 -29.28 6.71
CA ASN A 124 31.64 -28.10 6.02
C ASN A 124 30.53 -27.27 5.37
N VAL A 125 30.60 -25.94 5.48
CA VAL A 125 29.67 -25.01 4.83
C VAL A 125 29.92 -25.01 3.32
N LEU A 126 28.88 -25.34 2.56
CA LEU A 126 28.91 -25.37 1.09
C LEU A 126 28.49 -24.03 0.49
N LYS A 127 27.45 -23.42 1.06
CA LYS A 127 26.86 -22.18 0.54
C LYS A 127 25.96 -21.52 1.59
N LEU A 128 25.85 -20.19 1.52
CA LEU A 128 24.81 -19.42 2.18
C LEU A 128 23.74 -19.06 1.15
N GLU A 129 22.54 -19.61 1.31
CA GLU A 129 21.42 -19.39 0.38
C GLU A 129 20.38 -18.45 1.01
N PRO A 130 20.01 -17.34 0.35
CA PRO A 130 18.95 -16.47 0.85
C PRO A 130 17.60 -17.17 0.85
N SER A 131 16.95 -17.22 2.02
CA SER A 131 15.55 -17.61 2.11
C SER A 131 14.66 -16.37 2.01
N LEU A 132 13.62 -16.45 1.18
CA LEU A 132 12.71 -15.33 0.96
C LEU A 132 12.03 -14.93 2.27
N ALA A 133 12.31 -13.72 2.75
CA ALA A 133 11.75 -13.19 4.00
C ALA A 133 10.22 -13.15 3.99
N LYS A 134 9.61 -13.07 2.81
CA LYS A 134 8.16 -13.18 2.61
C LYS A 134 7.57 -14.48 3.19
N PHE A 135 8.30 -15.58 3.08
CA PHE A 135 7.81 -16.93 3.39
C PHE A 135 8.50 -17.57 4.60
N THR A 136 9.64 -17.05 5.03
CA THR A 136 10.31 -17.53 6.24
C THR A 136 9.52 -17.14 7.49
N ARG A 137 9.37 -18.06 8.44
CA ARG A 137 8.72 -17.88 9.74
C ARG A 137 9.61 -18.40 10.86
N ARG A 138 9.60 -17.71 12.00
CA ARG A 138 10.37 -18.06 13.20
C ARG A 138 9.53 -18.94 14.12
N GLY A 139 10.06 -20.11 14.45
CA GLY A 139 9.43 -21.11 15.31
C GLY A 139 9.23 -20.61 16.74
N LEU A 140 8.38 -21.32 17.50
CA LEU A 140 8.05 -20.95 18.89
C LEU A 140 9.23 -21.05 19.86
N ASP A 141 10.22 -21.88 19.52
CA ASP A 141 11.47 -22.03 20.27
C ASP A 141 12.50 -20.93 19.97
N LEU A 142 12.17 -19.97 19.08
CA LEU A 142 13.00 -18.86 18.63
C LEU A 142 14.32 -19.24 17.92
N GLU A 143 14.57 -20.54 17.73
CA GLU A 143 15.79 -21.10 17.13
C GLU A 143 15.51 -21.81 15.80
N THR A 144 14.32 -22.40 15.66
CA THR A 144 13.87 -23.10 14.47
C THR A 144 13.21 -22.12 13.50
N TYR A 145 13.37 -22.35 12.20
CA TYR A 145 12.71 -21.57 11.16
C TYR A 145 11.91 -22.48 10.23
N TRP A 146 10.89 -21.91 9.61
CA TRP A 146 10.01 -22.59 8.68
C TRP A 146 9.91 -21.80 7.38
N TYR A 147 9.88 -22.49 6.25
CA TYR A 147 9.52 -21.91 4.97
C TYR A 147 8.04 -22.21 4.68
N ALA A 148 7.18 -21.23 4.94
CA ALA A 148 5.73 -21.32 4.80
C ALA A 148 5.27 -20.55 3.56
N HIS A 149 5.08 -21.27 2.45
CA HIS A 149 4.55 -20.69 1.21
C HIS A 149 3.04 -20.89 1.12
N TYR A 150 2.27 -19.94 1.65
CA TYR A 150 0.80 -19.96 1.59
C TYR A 150 0.32 -19.99 0.12
N GLY A 151 -0.56 -20.93 -0.21
CA GLY A 151 -1.21 -21.00 -1.53
C GLY A 151 -0.66 -22.06 -2.49
N ILE A 152 0.43 -22.74 -2.14
CA ILE A 152 0.83 -24.00 -2.78
C ILE A 152 0.48 -25.12 -1.79
N SER A 153 -0.13 -26.21 -2.27
CA SER A 153 -0.44 -27.40 -1.46
C SER A 153 0.83 -28.19 -1.11
N THR A 154 1.75 -27.54 -0.41
CA THR A 154 3.01 -28.12 0.04
C THR A 154 3.14 -27.86 1.52
N GLU A 155 3.49 -28.91 2.26
CA GLU A 155 3.78 -28.81 3.69
C GLU A 155 4.90 -27.79 3.94
N PRO A 156 4.81 -26.97 5.00
CA PRO A 156 5.89 -26.08 5.39
C PRO A 156 7.20 -26.84 5.56
N TYR A 157 8.29 -26.31 5.01
CA TYR A 157 9.61 -26.90 5.16
C TYR A 157 10.27 -26.40 6.45
N GLU A 158 10.65 -27.31 7.34
CA GLU A 158 11.42 -27.00 8.54
C GLU A 158 12.91 -26.91 8.20
N PHE A 159 13.54 -25.78 8.52
CA PHE A 159 14.99 -25.64 8.40
C PHE A 159 15.70 -26.40 9.52
N GLU A 160 16.90 -26.90 9.25
CA GLU A 160 17.73 -27.49 10.30
C GLU A 160 18.00 -26.47 11.41
N LYS A 161 17.86 -26.88 12.66
CA LYS A 161 18.02 -25.99 13.81
C LYS A 161 19.42 -25.35 13.83
N GLY A 162 19.47 -24.03 13.98
CA GLY A 162 20.72 -23.27 13.95
C GLY A 162 21.38 -23.15 12.57
N SER A 163 20.69 -23.56 11.49
CA SER A 163 21.17 -23.38 10.10
C SER A 163 20.77 -22.04 9.48
N VAL A 164 19.85 -21.28 10.10
CA VAL A 164 19.35 -20.02 9.53
C VAL A 164 19.89 -18.83 10.33
N PHE A 165 20.55 -17.92 9.63
CA PHE A 165 20.85 -16.57 10.12
C PHE A 165 19.67 -15.66 9.82
N HIS A 166 19.17 -14.95 10.83
CA HIS A 166 18.09 -13.98 10.72
C HIS A 166 18.64 -12.60 11.05
N LEU A 167 18.82 -11.78 10.01
CA LEU A 167 19.11 -10.36 10.18
C LEU A 167 17.77 -9.61 10.32
N MET A 168 17.55 -9.01 11.48
CA MET A 168 16.35 -8.26 11.80
C MET A 168 16.65 -6.81 12.15
N GLU A 169 15.84 -5.88 11.66
CA GLU A 169 15.83 -4.49 12.12
C GLU A 169 15.31 -4.48 13.57
N PRO A 170 15.91 -3.71 14.49
CA PRO A 170 15.37 -3.57 15.84
C PRO A 170 13.94 -3.01 15.82
N ASP A 171 13.06 -3.59 16.62
CA ASP A 171 11.70 -3.12 16.83
C ASP A 171 11.47 -2.72 18.29
N ILE A 172 10.55 -1.79 18.51
CA ILE A 172 10.24 -1.25 19.85
C ILE A 172 9.22 -2.09 20.61
N ASN A 173 8.44 -2.94 19.90
CA ASN A 173 7.32 -3.66 20.47
C ASN A 173 7.63 -5.16 20.72
N GLN A 174 8.60 -5.75 20.01
CA GLN A 174 8.97 -7.16 20.17
C GLN A 174 10.39 -7.47 19.64
N GLU A 175 10.91 -8.66 19.98
CA GLU A 175 12.28 -9.12 19.63
C GLU A 175 12.32 -10.35 18.69
N ILE A 176 11.18 -10.71 18.09
CA ILE A 176 10.96 -11.90 17.27
C ILE A 176 11.25 -11.62 15.79
N TYR A 177 10.75 -10.50 15.27
CA TYR A 177 10.91 -10.03 13.89
C TYR A 177 11.36 -8.57 13.85
N GLY A 178 11.93 -8.13 12.74
CA GLY A 178 12.15 -6.71 12.49
C GLY A 178 10.99 -6.04 11.79
N LEU A 179 10.95 -4.70 11.87
CA LEU A 179 9.99 -3.86 11.15
C LEU A 179 10.74 -2.81 10.32
N PRO A 180 10.38 -2.59 9.04
CA PRO A 180 11.10 -1.64 8.21
C PRO A 180 10.82 -0.21 8.68
N GLY A 181 11.86 0.62 8.78
CA GLY A 181 11.72 2.00 9.26
C GLY A 181 10.77 2.90 8.44
N TYR A 182 10.36 2.45 7.25
CA TYR A 182 9.42 3.19 6.40
C TYR A 182 7.93 2.96 6.69
N LEU A 183 7.57 2.15 7.68
CA LEU A 183 6.17 1.85 8.01
C LEU A 183 5.30 3.12 8.13
N SER A 184 5.86 4.20 8.67
CA SER A 184 5.18 5.49 8.84
C SER A 184 4.78 6.17 7.51
N ALA A 185 5.50 5.90 6.42
CA ALA A 185 5.22 6.44 5.08
C ALA A 185 4.29 5.57 4.22
N ILE A 186 3.85 4.39 4.71
CA ILE A 186 2.94 3.51 3.96
C ILE A 186 1.63 4.23 3.58
N PRO A 187 0.94 4.96 4.49
CA PRO A 187 -0.26 5.69 4.12
C PRO A 187 -0.01 6.70 2.99
N SER A 188 1.13 7.40 3.03
CA SER A 188 1.53 8.35 1.99
C SER A 188 1.80 7.64 0.66
N ALA A 189 2.49 6.49 0.67
CA ALA A 189 2.72 5.69 -0.53
C ALA A 189 1.40 5.20 -1.17
N LEU A 190 0.46 4.68 -0.37
CA LEU A 190 -0.84 4.19 -0.85
C LEU A 190 -1.75 5.32 -1.35
N LEU A 191 -1.70 6.48 -0.71
CA LEU A 191 -2.40 7.68 -1.18
C LEU A 191 -1.83 8.17 -2.51
N ASN A 192 -0.49 8.14 -2.65
CA ASN A 192 0.21 8.49 -3.88
C ASN A 192 -0.14 7.54 -5.05
N GLU A 193 -0.23 6.24 -4.78
CA GLU A 193 -0.68 5.22 -5.73
C GLU A 193 -2.13 5.48 -6.17
N SER A 194 -3.02 5.71 -5.20
CA SER A 194 -4.44 5.98 -5.45
C SER A 194 -4.65 7.21 -6.34
N ALA A 195 -3.92 8.30 -6.08
CA ALA A 195 -3.94 9.49 -6.92
C ALA A 195 -3.45 9.20 -8.35
N THR A 196 -2.44 8.34 -8.50
CA THR A 196 -1.92 7.93 -9.83
C THR A 196 -2.94 7.08 -10.60
N LEU A 197 -3.56 6.10 -9.93
CA LEU A 197 -4.61 5.26 -10.49
C LEU A 197 -5.84 6.06 -10.89
N PHE A 198 -6.24 7.04 -10.06
CA PHE A 198 -7.32 7.96 -10.39
C PHE A 198 -7.00 8.74 -11.66
N ARG A 199 -5.83 9.39 -11.74
CA ARG A 199 -5.42 10.14 -12.94
C ARG A 199 -5.38 9.28 -14.19
N ARG A 200 -4.91 8.03 -14.10
CA ARG A 200 -4.92 7.08 -15.21
C ARG A 200 -6.34 6.74 -15.65
N LYS A 201 -7.24 6.44 -14.69
CA LYS A 201 -8.66 6.18 -14.99
C LYS A 201 -9.35 7.40 -15.58
N TYR A 202 -9.08 8.60 -15.05
CA TYR A 202 -9.61 9.86 -15.56
C TYR A 202 -9.18 10.10 -17.02
N TYR A 203 -7.90 9.91 -17.32
CA TYR A 203 -7.38 10.01 -18.69
C TYR A 203 -8.03 8.99 -19.64
N LEU A 204 -8.12 7.72 -19.22
CA LEU A 204 -8.76 6.65 -20.03
C LEU A 204 -10.25 6.90 -20.29
N ASN A 205 -10.93 7.66 -19.42
CA ASN A 205 -12.34 8.03 -19.57
C ASN A 205 -12.54 9.36 -20.31
N GLY A 206 -11.55 9.82 -21.09
CA GLY A 206 -11.67 11.04 -21.90
C GLY A 206 -11.64 12.32 -21.07
N SER A 207 -11.01 12.29 -19.89
CA SER A 207 -10.99 13.41 -18.94
C SER A 207 -12.39 13.81 -18.46
N HIS A 208 -13.25 12.82 -18.18
CA HIS A 208 -14.57 13.04 -17.59
C HIS A 208 -14.75 12.23 -16.31
N ALA A 209 -15.11 12.90 -15.21
CA ALA A 209 -15.43 12.26 -13.92
C ALA A 209 -16.90 11.80 -13.80
N GLY A 210 -17.68 11.96 -14.88
CA GLY A 210 -19.13 11.75 -14.92
C GLY A 210 -19.91 13.06 -14.83
N PHE A 211 -21.21 13.01 -15.15
CA PHE A 211 -22.11 14.17 -15.11
C PHE A 211 -23.50 13.78 -14.63
N ILE A 212 -24.25 14.77 -14.15
CA ILE A 212 -25.68 14.66 -13.87
C ILE A 212 -26.42 15.25 -15.08
N MET A 213 -27.18 14.42 -15.79
CA MET A 213 -28.12 14.90 -16.80
C MET A 213 -29.45 15.19 -16.11
N TYR A 214 -29.79 16.47 -16.03
CA TYR A 214 -31.03 16.96 -15.45
C TYR A 214 -32.00 17.33 -16.57
N MET A 215 -33.13 16.64 -16.65
CA MET A 215 -34.16 16.89 -17.66
C MET A 215 -35.43 17.41 -17.00
N THR A 216 -35.85 18.61 -17.42
CA THR A 216 -37.03 19.32 -16.90
C THR A 216 -38.14 19.43 -17.92
N ASP A 217 -37.82 19.26 -19.20
CA ASP A 217 -38.78 19.26 -20.28
C ASP A 217 -39.78 18.11 -20.08
N PRO A 218 -41.10 18.38 -19.98
CA PRO A 218 -42.10 17.33 -19.92
C PRO A 218 -42.03 16.49 -21.19
N ALA A 219 -41.43 15.31 -21.09
CA ALA A 219 -41.33 14.38 -22.20
C ALA A 219 -42.74 13.98 -22.65
N GLN A 220 -43.03 14.12 -23.94
CA GLN A 220 -44.32 13.77 -24.54
C GLN A 220 -44.61 12.25 -24.47
N SER A 221 -43.57 11.42 -24.29
CA SER A 221 -43.65 9.96 -24.23
C SER A 221 -42.70 9.37 -23.18
N GLN A 222 -43.21 8.47 -22.34
CA GLN A 222 -42.43 7.70 -21.38
C GLN A 222 -41.34 6.85 -22.06
N GLN A 223 -41.60 6.40 -23.30
CA GLN A 223 -40.66 5.61 -24.09
C GLN A 223 -39.37 6.38 -24.37
N ASP A 224 -39.43 7.70 -24.58
CA ASP A 224 -38.26 8.51 -24.89
C ASP A 224 -37.39 8.72 -23.66
N VAL A 225 -38.00 8.88 -22.48
CA VAL A 225 -37.30 8.93 -21.19
C VAL A 225 -36.55 7.62 -20.93
N ASP A 226 -37.19 6.49 -21.20
CA ASP A 226 -36.59 5.17 -21.01
C ASP A 226 -35.51 4.87 -22.05
N ASN A 227 -35.64 5.37 -23.29
CA ASN A 227 -34.60 5.30 -24.31
C ASN A 227 -33.37 6.15 -23.92
N ILE A 228 -33.56 7.38 -23.43
CA ILE A 228 -32.47 8.25 -22.96
C ILE A 228 -31.78 7.62 -21.74
N ARG A 229 -32.56 7.11 -20.78
CA ARG A 229 -32.05 6.37 -19.62
C ARG A 229 -31.26 5.13 -20.06
N GLY A 230 -31.77 4.38 -21.05
CA GLY A 230 -31.12 3.21 -21.62
C GLY A 230 -29.82 3.55 -22.33
N ALA A 231 -29.80 4.63 -23.11
CA ALA A 231 -28.61 5.15 -23.78
C ALA A 231 -27.56 5.60 -22.76
N MET A 232 -27.94 6.32 -21.69
CA MET A 232 -27.06 6.72 -20.59
C MET A 232 -26.48 5.53 -19.82
N LYS A 233 -27.29 4.49 -19.57
CA LYS A 233 -26.84 3.25 -18.92
C LYS A 233 -25.87 2.46 -19.79
N SER A 234 -26.02 2.55 -21.11
CA SER A 234 -25.18 1.89 -22.12
C SER A 234 -23.92 2.71 -22.45
N ALA A 235 -23.98 4.03 -22.31
CA ALA A 235 -22.86 4.97 -22.46
C ALA A 235 -21.91 4.94 -21.25
N LYS A 236 -21.59 3.75 -20.77
CA LYS A 236 -20.49 3.56 -19.82
C LYS A 236 -19.18 3.72 -20.59
N GLY A 237 -18.46 4.81 -20.33
CA GLY A 237 -17.03 4.86 -20.64
C GLY A 237 -16.29 3.71 -19.93
N PRO A 238 -15.10 3.31 -20.41
CA PRO A 238 -14.30 2.27 -19.78
C PRO A 238 -13.80 2.70 -18.38
N GLY A 239 -14.57 2.42 -17.32
CA GLY A 239 -14.14 2.69 -15.95
C GLY A 239 -15.23 2.75 -14.87
N ASN A 240 -14.81 3.21 -13.68
CA ASN A 240 -15.58 3.23 -12.43
C ASN A 240 -16.45 4.50 -12.23
N PHE A 241 -16.46 5.45 -13.18
CA PHE A 241 -17.26 6.67 -13.05
C PHE A 241 -18.70 6.43 -13.51
N ARG A 242 -19.67 6.95 -12.75
CA ARG A 242 -21.11 6.75 -13.01
C ARG A 242 -21.77 8.07 -13.37
N ASN A 243 -22.51 8.09 -14.48
CA ASN A 243 -23.40 9.20 -14.83
C ASN A 243 -24.72 9.06 -14.08
N LEU A 244 -25.30 10.18 -13.66
CA LEU A 244 -26.62 10.21 -13.00
C LEU A 244 -27.63 10.85 -13.95
N PHE A 245 -28.83 10.27 -14.02
CA PHE A 245 -29.94 10.84 -14.78
C PHE A 245 -31.06 11.22 -13.80
N MET A 246 -31.45 12.49 -13.80
CA MET A 246 -32.51 13.04 -12.95
C MET A 246 -33.59 13.65 -13.84
N TYR A 247 -34.80 13.09 -13.76
CA TYR A 247 -35.98 13.59 -14.48
C TYR A 247 -36.91 14.31 -13.51
N SER A 248 -37.17 15.59 -13.75
CA SER A 248 -37.99 16.46 -12.91
C SER A 248 -38.88 17.33 -13.80
N PRO A 249 -39.99 16.77 -14.32
CA PRO A 249 -40.86 17.47 -15.26
C PRO A 249 -41.41 18.77 -14.64
N ASN A 250 -41.45 19.84 -15.42
CA ASN A 250 -41.84 21.19 -15.00
C ASN A 250 -40.87 21.87 -13.99
N GLY A 251 -39.62 21.40 -13.89
CA GLY A 251 -38.56 22.11 -13.16
C GLY A 251 -38.20 23.46 -13.79
N LYS A 252 -37.49 24.34 -13.06
CA LYS A 252 -37.06 25.66 -13.57
C LYS A 252 -35.68 25.62 -14.24
N LYS A 253 -35.55 26.41 -15.32
CA LYS A 253 -34.43 26.61 -16.27
C LYS A 253 -34.11 25.42 -17.19
N ASP A 254 -33.75 25.74 -18.44
CA ASP A 254 -33.32 24.92 -19.60
C ASP A 254 -33.78 23.44 -19.63
N GLY A 255 -34.58 23.06 -20.64
CA GLY A 255 -35.27 21.76 -20.71
C GLY A 255 -34.39 20.51 -20.54
N ILE A 256 -33.12 20.58 -20.93
CA ILE A 256 -32.08 19.57 -20.65
C ILE A 256 -30.82 20.29 -20.20
N GLN A 257 -30.25 19.87 -19.07
CA GLN A 257 -29.00 20.39 -18.53
C GLN A 257 -28.02 19.23 -18.27
N ILE A 258 -26.75 19.46 -18.61
CA ILE A 258 -25.65 18.61 -18.19
C ILE A 258 -24.91 19.36 -17.10
N ILE A 259 -25.02 18.88 -15.86
CA ILE A 259 -24.30 19.40 -14.72
C ILE A 259 -23.04 18.54 -14.57
N PRO A 260 -21.85 19.04 -14.92
CA PRO A 260 -20.62 18.29 -14.69
C PRO A 260 -20.45 18.08 -13.18
N LEU A 261 -20.12 16.86 -12.76
CA LEU A 261 -19.65 16.63 -11.39
C LEU A 261 -18.31 17.37 -11.28
N SER A 262 -18.27 18.47 -10.52
CA SER A 262 -17.19 19.46 -10.48
C SER A 262 -15.79 18.87 -10.68
N GLU A 263 -15.24 19.07 -11.88
CA GLU A 263 -13.86 18.69 -12.25
C GLU A 263 -12.80 19.69 -11.76
N VAL A 264 -13.22 20.91 -11.41
CA VAL A 264 -12.32 22.06 -11.31
C VAL A 264 -11.62 22.16 -9.95
N ALA A 265 -12.25 21.70 -8.86
CA ALA A 265 -11.64 21.74 -7.51
C ALA A 265 -10.65 20.59 -7.25
N ALA A 266 -10.85 19.42 -7.86
CA ALA A 266 -10.05 18.24 -7.58
C ALA A 266 -8.66 18.26 -8.26
N LYS A 267 -8.50 18.97 -9.39
CA LYS A 267 -7.23 19.01 -10.14
C LYS A 267 -6.08 19.57 -9.32
N ASP A 268 -6.31 20.63 -8.54
CA ASP A 268 -5.30 21.27 -7.71
C ASP A 268 -4.95 20.42 -6.48
N GLU A 269 -5.92 19.72 -5.91
CA GLU A 269 -5.70 18.82 -4.77
C GLU A 269 -4.87 17.59 -5.13
N PHE A 270 -5.02 17.01 -6.33
CA PHE A 270 -4.22 15.84 -6.72
C PHE A 270 -2.73 16.13 -6.81
N LEU A 271 -2.36 17.31 -7.31
CA LEU A 271 -0.96 17.72 -7.35
C LEU A 271 -0.41 17.88 -5.94
N ASN A 272 -1.18 18.53 -5.05
CA ASN A 272 -0.80 18.70 -3.64
C ASN A 272 -0.66 17.35 -2.92
N ILE A 273 -1.61 16.43 -3.09
CA ILE A 273 -1.54 15.07 -2.55
C ILE A 273 -0.28 14.38 -3.05
N LYS A 274 0.02 14.43 -4.35
CA LYS A 274 1.21 13.80 -4.94
C LYS A 274 2.52 14.40 -4.42
N ASN A 275 2.56 15.71 -4.17
CA ASN A 275 3.75 16.40 -3.67
C ASN A 275 3.97 16.11 -2.18
N VAL A 276 2.96 16.28 -1.33
CA VAL A 276 3.08 16.01 0.11
C VAL A 276 3.44 14.55 0.36
N SER A 277 2.73 13.62 -0.28
CA SER A 277 3.04 12.19 -0.12
C SER A 277 4.40 11.81 -0.68
N ARG A 278 4.88 12.49 -1.74
CA ARG A 278 6.26 12.35 -2.22
C ARG A 278 7.24 12.75 -1.12
N ASP A 279 7.05 13.93 -0.55
CA ASP A 279 8.00 14.50 0.41
C ASP A 279 8.06 13.64 1.70
N ASP A 280 6.93 13.09 2.15
CA ASP A 280 6.90 12.09 3.25
C ASP A 280 7.75 10.84 2.93
N MET A 281 7.58 10.28 1.73
CA MET A 281 8.35 9.10 1.30
C MET A 281 9.86 9.42 1.21
N LEU A 282 10.21 10.60 0.73
CA LEU A 282 11.61 11.07 0.65
C LEU A 282 12.22 11.27 2.05
N ALA A 283 11.46 11.88 2.97
CA ALA A 283 11.91 12.14 4.33
C ALA A 283 12.25 10.86 5.09
N VAL A 284 11.45 9.80 4.89
CA VAL A 284 11.67 8.50 5.52
C VAL A 284 12.86 7.76 4.91
N HIS A 285 13.02 7.79 3.59
CA HIS A 285 14.09 7.06 2.92
C HIS A 285 15.46 7.75 3.01
N ARG A 286 15.47 9.08 3.15
CA ARG A 286 16.67 9.93 3.28
C ARG A 286 17.67 9.77 2.13
N VAL A 287 17.18 9.35 0.95
CA VAL A 287 18.00 9.24 -0.27
C VAL A 287 18.00 10.59 -0.99
N PRO A 288 19.17 11.12 -1.39
CA PRO A 288 19.26 12.33 -2.18
C PRO A 288 18.40 12.24 -3.46
N PRO A 289 17.54 13.24 -3.76
CA PRO A 289 16.67 13.24 -4.94
C PRO A 289 17.40 12.99 -6.26
N GLN A 290 18.65 13.47 -6.39
CA GLN A 290 19.46 13.30 -7.59
C GLN A 290 19.78 11.82 -7.87
N LEU A 291 20.01 11.03 -6.82
CA LEU A 291 20.27 9.58 -6.96
C LEU A 291 19.02 8.80 -7.35
N MET A 292 17.84 9.38 -7.16
CA MET A 292 16.55 8.82 -7.54
C MET A 292 16.12 9.22 -8.96
N GLY A 293 16.91 10.04 -9.66
CA GLY A 293 16.56 10.59 -10.97
C GLY A 293 15.46 11.67 -10.92
N ILE A 294 15.26 12.32 -9.77
CA ILE A 294 14.33 13.45 -9.65
C ILE A 294 14.99 14.68 -10.28
N MET A 295 14.25 15.35 -11.18
CA MET A 295 14.66 16.63 -11.76
C MET A 295 14.25 17.78 -10.84
N PRO A 296 15.14 18.78 -10.62
CA PRO A 296 14.80 19.96 -9.82
C PRO A 296 13.71 20.78 -10.51
N SER A 297 12.75 21.29 -9.73
CA SER A 297 11.69 22.17 -10.23
C SER A 297 12.06 23.65 -10.20
N ASN A 298 13.17 24.03 -9.56
CA ASN A 298 13.65 25.39 -9.39
C ASN A 298 14.98 25.63 -10.12
N VAL A 299 15.24 26.89 -10.49
CA VAL A 299 16.43 27.33 -11.26
C VAL A 299 17.76 27.04 -10.53
N GLY A 300 17.72 26.92 -9.19
CA GLY A 300 18.91 26.67 -8.35
C GLY A 300 19.38 25.22 -8.28
N GLY A 301 18.60 24.24 -8.77
CA GLY A 301 18.97 22.83 -8.73
C GLY A 301 19.10 22.23 -7.31
N PHE A 302 19.66 21.02 -7.21
CA PHE A 302 19.90 20.33 -5.93
C PHE A 302 21.33 20.51 -5.37
N GLY A 303 22.17 21.31 -6.04
CA GLY A 303 23.58 21.49 -5.68
C GLY A 303 24.47 20.31 -6.07
N ASP A 304 25.58 20.15 -5.34
CA ASP A 304 26.66 19.20 -5.61
C ASP A 304 26.26 17.75 -5.31
N VAL A 305 26.12 16.94 -6.36
CA VAL A 305 25.71 15.53 -6.28
C VAL A 305 26.77 14.66 -5.60
N GLU A 306 28.05 14.97 -5.78
CA GLU A 306 29.15 14.21 -5.22
C GLU A 306 29.13 14.30 -3.69
N LYS A 307 29.00 15.52 -3.16
CA LYS A 307 28.88 15.75 -1.71
C LYS A 307 27.64 15.09 -1.13
N ALA A 308 26.49 15.24 -1.79
CA ALA A 308 25.24 14.60 -1.34
C ALA A 308 25.38 13.07 -1.28
N SER A 309 26.02 12.47 -2.28
CA SER A 309 26.27 11.02 -2.34
C SER A 309 27.21 10.56 -1.22
N LYS A 310 28.30 11.30 -0.96
CA LYS A 310 29.25 10.99 0.13
C LYS A 310 28.59 11.04 1.51
N VAL A 311 27.78 12.06 1.78
CA VAL A 311 27.04 12.18 3.06
C VAL A 311 26.01 11.06 3.20
N PHE A 312 25.27 10.77 2.13
CA PHE A 312 24.30 9.68 2.10
C PHE A 312 24.95 8.32 2.38
N VAL A 313 26.05 7.99 1.69
CA VAL A 313 26.76 6.73 1.90
C VAL A 313 27.28 6.63 3.34
N ARG A 314 27.86 7.72 3.87
CA ARG A 314 28.40 7.75 5.23
C ARG A 314 27.33 7.49 6.29
N ASN A 315 26.15 8.10 6.14
CA ASN A 315 25.12 8.11 7.18
C ASN A 315 24.07 7.01 7.01
N GLU A 316 23.82 6.53 5.79
CA GLU A 316 22.78 5.52 5.52
C GLU A 316 23.37 4.16 5.14
N LEU A 317 24.39 4.13 4.28
CA LEU A 317 24.86 2.85 3.71
C LEU A 317 25.95 2.19 4.55
N ILE A 318 26.89 2.94 5.12
CA ILE A 318 27.91 2.36 6.01
C ILE A 318 27.27 1.69 7.23
N PRO A 319 26.26 2.27 7.91
CA PRO A 319 25.54 1.57 8.97
C PRO A 319 24.88 0.28 8.49
N LEU A 320 24.24 0.29 7.31
CA LEU A 320 23.68 -0.93 6.72
C LEU A 320 24.76 -1.98 6.42
N GLN A 321 25.91 -1.59 5.88
CA GLN A 321 27.05 -2.49 5.68
C GLN A 321 27.47 -3.15 7.00
N LYS A 322 27.51 -2.38 8.10
CA LYS A 322 27.79 -2.92 9.45
C LYS A 322 26.73 -3.91 9.94
N ARG A 323 25.44 -3.64 9.68
CA ARG A 323 24.37 -4.62 9.97
C ARG A 323 24.57 -5.92 9.19
N PHE A 324 24.91 -5.83 7.91
CA PHE A 324 25.15 -7.04 7.10
C PHE A 324 26.41 -7.82 7.51
N GLU A 325 27.44 -7.15 8.04
CA GLU A 325 28.65 -7.79 8.56
C GLU A 325 28.40 -8.65 9.81
N GLU A 326 27.29 -8.49 10.53
CA GLU A 326 26.91 -9.34 11.68
C GLU A 326 26.81 -10.84 11.31
N LEU A 327 26.56 -11.15 10.03
CA LEU A 327 26.62 -12.52 9.52
C LEU A 327 27.98 -13.17 9.79
N ASN A 328 29.07 -12.42 9.71
CA ASN A 328 30.42 -12.94 9.83
C ASN A 328 30.68 -13.49 11.24
N GLU A 329 30.12 -12.84 12.28
CA GLU A 329 30.20 -13.32 13.66
C GLU A 329 29.45 -14.64 13.84
N TRP A 330 28.29 -14.77 13.21
CA TRP A 330 27.48 -16.00 13.26
C TRP A 330 28.13 -17.17 12.51
N VAL A 331 28.74 -16.92 11.35
CA VAL A 331 29.47 -17.95 10.58
C VAL A 331 30.84 -18.26 11.20
N GLY A 332 31.48 -17.27 11.84
CA GLY A 332 32.87 -17.33 12.29
C GLY A 332 33.89 -17.13 11.16
N ASP A 333 33.51 -16.45 10.07
CA ASP A 333 34.36 -16.19 8.90
C ASP A 333 33.98 -14.85 8.23
N ASP A 334 34.93 -14.22 7.53
CA ASP A 334 34.79 -12.92 6.86
C ASP A 334 34.10 -13.07 5.49
N ILE A 335 32.81 -13.42 5.52
CA ILE A 335 32.00 -13.67 4.32
C ILE A 335 31.55 -12.37 3.64
N ILE A 336 30.92 -11.47 4.40
CA ILE A 336 30.45 -10.18 3.92
C ILE A 336 31.53 -9.14 4.18
N LYS A 337 32.09 -8.60 3.10
CA LYS A 337 33.05 -7.49 3.13
C LYS A 337 32.68 -6.47 2.06
N PHE A 338 33.04 -5.22 2.33
CA PHE A 338 32.76 -4.11 1.42
C PHE A 338 34.03 -3.35 1.05
N ASN A 339 34.14 -3.00 -0.23
CA ASN A 339 35.05 -1.99 -0.72
C ASN A 339 34.62 -0.59 -0.24
N LYS A 340 35.58 0.32 -0.15
CA LYS A 340 35.28 1.73 0.06
C LYS A 340 34.46 2.25 -1.12
N TYR A 341 33.46 3.09 -0.82
CA TYR A 341 32.73 3.81 -1.85
C TYR A 341 33.61 4.91 -2.45
N ILE A 342 33.82 4.86 -3.75
CA ILE A 342 34.67 5.79 -4.53
C ILE A 342 33.84 6.29 -5.72
N LEU A 343 34.00 7.57 -6.07
CA LEU A 343 33.29 8.25 -7.18
C LEU A 343 34.20 8.56 -8.38
N ASP A 344 35.47 8.15 -8.30
CA ASP A 344 36.56 8.49 -9.22
C ASP A 344 36.55 7.67 -10.52
#